data_AF-A0A7Y1ZJJ9-F1
#
_entry.id   AF-A0A7Y1ZJJ9-F1
#
_cell.length_a   1.000
_cell.length_b   1.000
_cell.length_c   1.000
_cell.angle_alpha   90.00
_cell.angle_beta   90.00
_cell.angle_gamma   90.00
#
_symmetry.space_group_name_H-M   'P 1'
#
loop_
_entity.id
_entity.type
_entity.pdbx_description
1 polymer ?
#
loop_
_entity_poly.entity_id
_entity_poly.type
_entity_poly.pdbx_seq_one_letter_code
_entity_poly.pdbx_strand_id
1 'polypeptide(L)'
;LAAVVREPPRGRWETASVNAHKPSLRDTMKVLASYKSFVFVCIGTAIANFGGYGAGNFSASLYLRIHGLSLTEVGLLLAVAGGLSGMIGTFLGGYLGDRLAVRDKRWYLWVPMWGALLSTPFSLVYYLSDNVPLVICAQFMTTVCFSTFLGPCLAISHTLVHPAMRAFTSAVLFFVLNLIGLGLGPLSTGLISDALAPEYGVNSLRYAMVAVSLIGTLSAVMFYMASRYVLDDLKRPVVAPTAADA
;
A
#
# COMPACT_ATOMS: atom_id res chain seq x y z
N LEU A 1 -14.82 -30.52 -1.80
CA LEU A 1 -15.30 -29.80 -3.00
C LEU A 1 -14.47 -30.09 -4.27
N ALA A 2 -13.16 -30.35 -4.17
CA ALA A 2 -12.32 -30.72 -5.34
C ALA A 2 -12.64 -32.09 -5.98
N ALA A 3 -13.42 -32.96 -5.31
CA ALA A 3 -13.74 -34.31 -5.81
C ALA A 3 -14.96 -34.38 -6.76
N VAL A 4 -15.72 -33.29 -6.93
CA VAL A 4 -16.97 -33.28 -7.74
C VAL A 4 -16.84 -32.39 -8.98
N VAL A 5 -15.83 -31.52 -9.03
CA VAL A 5 -15.61 -30.61 -10.16
C VAL A 5 -14.73 -31.31 -11.18
N ARG A 6 -15.34 -31.79 -12.27
CA ARG A 6 -14.64 -32.26 -13.46
C ARG A 6 -13.74 -31.14 -13.97
N GLU A 7 -12.43 -31.31 -13.92
CA GLU A 7 -11.49 -30.29 -14.39
C GLU A 7 -11.81 -29.94 -15.85
N PRO A 8 -12.04 -28.65 -16.17
CA PRO A 8 -12.19 -28.25 -17.56
C PRO A 8 -10.90 -28.58 -18.32
N PRO A 9 -10.97 -28.99 -19.59
CA PRO A 9 -9.79 -29.27 -20.39
C PRO A 9 -8.86 -28.05 -20.38
N ARG A 10 -7.61 -28.27 -19.94
CA ARG A 10 -6.55 -27.26 -19.96
C ARG A 10 -6.46 -26.68 -21.37
N GLY A 11 -6.40 -25.35 -21.48
CA GLY A 11 -6.25 -24.67 -22.78
C GLY A 11 -7.54 -24.20 -23.45
N ARG A 12 -8.73 -24.34 -22.85
CA ARG A 12 -10.01 -23.86 -23.44
C ARG A 12 -10.05 -22.34 -23.71
N TRP A 13 -9.19 -21.56 -23.05
CA TRP A 13 -9.01 -20.12 -23.26
C TRP A 13 -7.64 -19.78 -23.86
N GLU A 14 -6.83 -20.78 -24.23
CA GLU A 14 -5.57 -20.62 -24.97
C GLU A 14 -5.86 -20.57 -26.47
N THR A 15 -6.79 -19.72 -26.88
CA THR A 15 -7.08 -19.46 -28.30
C THR A 15 -6.31 -18.21 -28.76
N ALA A 16 -4.99 -18.25 -28.61
CA ALA A 16 -4.03 -17.38 -29.29
C ALA A 16 -2.62 -17.95 -29.04
N SER A 17 -2.05 -18.60 -30.06
CA SER A 17 -0.64 -18.97 -30.23
C SER A 17 0.25 -18.99 -28.97
N VAL A 18 0.76 -20.19 -28.64
CA VAL A 18 1.86 -20.49 -27.69
C VAL A 18 3.19 -19.77 -28.03
N ASN A 19 3.18 -18.85 -29.00
CA ASN A 19 4.24 -17.89 -29.32
C ASN A 19 3.91 -16.44 -28.90
N ALA A 20 3.09 -16.23 -27.88
CA ALA A 20 2.91 -14.90 -27.28
C ALA A 20 4.25 -14.46 -26.65
N HIS A 21 5.05 -13.76 -27.44
CA HIS A 21 6.35 -13.22 -27.08
C HIS A 21 6.28 -12.55 -25.70
N LYS A 22 7.12 -13.00 -24.75
CA LYS A 22 7.18 -12.37 -23.43
C LYS A 22 7.67 -10.94 -23.64
N PRO A 23 6.88 -9.90 -23.27
CA PRO A 23 7.33 -8.53 -23.42
C PRO A 23 8.65 -8.34 -22.68
N SER A 24 9.61 -7.68 -23.32
CA SER A 24 10.88 -7.32 -22.67
C SER A 24 10.60 -6.49 -21.42
N LEU A 25 11.46 -6.65 -20.40
CA LEU A 25 11.37 -5.85 -19.16
C LEU A 25 11.43 -4.36 -19.47
N ARG A 26 12.26 -3.98 -20.47
CA ARG A 26 12.43 -2.60 -20.91
C ARG A 26 11.15 -2.04 -21.52
N ASP A 27 10.46 -2.82 -22.35
CA ASP A 27 9.25 -2.37 -23.02
C ASP A 27 8.08 -2.28 -22.04
N THR A 28 7.99 -3.23 -21.11
CA THR A 28 7.01 -3.17 -20.03
C THR A 28 7.23 -1.94 -19.16
N MET A 29 8.48 -1.61 -18.84
CA MET A 29 8.82 -0.41 -18.09
C MET A 29 8.45 0.88 -18.82
N LYS A 30 8.75 0.97 -20.13
CA LYS A 30 8.35 2.12 -20.95
C LYS A 30 6.82 2.29 -21.00
N VAL A 31 6.08 1.20 -21.18
CA VAL A 31 4.61 1.22 -21.19
C VAL A 31 4.07 1.70 -19.85
N LEU A 32 4.56 1.12 -18.74
CA LEU A 32 4.15 1.52 -17.39
C LEU A 32 4.45 3.00 -17.10
N ALA A 33 5.64 3.48 -17.45
CA ALA A 33 6.03 4.87 -17.27
C ALA A 33 5.22 5.85 -18.14
N SER A 34 4.63 5.38 -19.25
CA SER A 34 3.77 6.19 -20.12
C SER A 34 2.39 6.48 -19.53
N TYR A 35 1.94 5.65 -18.57
CA TYR A 35 0.68 5.85 -17.85
C TYR A 35 0.92 6.75 -16.64
N LYS A 36 0.44 7.99 -16.73
CA LYS A 36 0.59 8.97 -15.65
C LYS A 36 -0.07 8.48 -14.37
N SER A 37 -1.23 7.84 -14.48
CA SER A 37 -1.93 7.24 -13.34
C SER A 37 -1.09 6.17 -12.63
N PHE A 38 -0.38 5.31 -13.37
CA PHE A 38 0.51 4.31 -12.79
C PHE A 38 1.70 4.95 -12.06
N VAL A 39 2.32 5.97 -12.65
CA VAL A 39 3.43 6.70 -11.99
C VAL A 39 2.98 7.31 -10.67
N PHE A 40 1.83 7.99 -10.64
CA PHE A 40 1.27 8.54 -9.40
C PHE A 40 0.86 7.46 -8.40
N VAL A 41 0.37 6.30 -8.86
CA VAL A 41 0.11 5.14 -7.99
C VAL A 41 1.40 4.64 -7.35
N CYS A 42 2.47 4.44 -8.11
CA CYS A 42 3.77 4.02 -7.57
C CYS A 42 4.33 5.00 -6.53
N ILE A 43 4.26 6.30 -6.81
CA ILE A 43 4.74 7.32 -5.87
C ILE A 43 3.82 7.36 -4.63
N GLY A 44 2.51 7.30 -4.82
CA GLY A 44 1.53 7.30 -3.74
C GLY A 44 1.68 6.10 -2.82
N THR A 45 1.83 4.89 -3.36
CA THR A 45 2.06 3.69 -2.56
C THR A 45 3.42 3.75 -1.86
N ALA A 46 4.48 4.26 -2.50
CA ALA A 46 5.77 4.47 -1.85
C ALA A 46 5.68 5.43 -0.65
N ILE A 47 5.03 6.59 -0.80
CA ILE A 47 4.84 7.56 0.29
C ILE A 47 3.96 6.99 1.40
N ALA A 48 2.86 6.31 1.06
CA ALA A 48 2.01 5.65 2.04
C ALA A 48 2.83 4.63 2.85
N ASN A 49 3.59 3.77 2.15
CA ASN A 49 4.43 2.74 2.73
C ASN A 49 5.54 3.33 3.61
N PHE A 50 6.13 4.46 3.20
CA PHE A 50 7.10 5.21 3.98
C PHE A 50 6.52 5.67 5.32
N GLY A 51 5.34 6.29 5.33
CA GLY A 51 4.70 6.71 6.58
C GLY A 51 4.26 5.54 7.46
N GLY A 52 3.56 4.57 6.85
CA GLY A 52 2.97 3.44 7.55
C GLY A 52 4.01 2.50 8.14
N TYR A 53 4.95 1.99 7.33
CA TYR A 53 6.01 1.11 7.85
C TYR A 53 7.11 1.91 8.56
N GLY A 54 7.36 3.16 8.18
CA GLY A 54 8.35 3.99 8.86
C GLY A 54 8.02 4.20 10.32
N ALA A 55 6.78 4.56 10.64
CA ALA A 55 6.33 4.62 12.02
C ALA A 55 6.04 3.21 12.59
N GLY A 56 5.37 2.35 11.83
CA GLY A 56 4.89 1.04 12.30
C GLY A 56 5.97 0.06 12.74
N ASN A 57 7.19 0.11 12.17
CA ASN A 57 8.31 -0.73 12.62
C ASN A 57 8.74 -0.44 14.06
N PHE A 58 8.40 0.73 14.59
CA PHE A 58 8.69 1.12 15.97
C PHE A 58 7.50 0.94 16.91
N SER A 59 6.37 0.38 16.46
CA SER A 59 5.19 0.15 17.30
C SER A 59 5.50 -0.67 18.56
N ALA A 60 6.31 -1.74 18.43
CA ALA A 60 6.74 -2.51 19.59
C ALA A 60 7.54 -1.66 20.58
N SER A 61 8.45 -0.83 20.07
CA SER A 61 9.28 0.07 20.87
C SER A 61 8.44 1.14 21.58
N LEU A 62 7.43 1.70 20.90
CA LEU A 62 6.46 2.62 21.50
C LEU A 62 5.78 1.99 22.73
N TYR A 63 5.21 0.79 22.57
CA TYR A 63 4.49 0.11 23.65
C TYR A 63 5.42 -0.28 24.82
N LEU A 64 6.62 -0.79 24.52
CA LEU A 64 7.60 -1.16 25.55
C LEU A 64 8.13 0.06 26.30
N ARG A 65 8.54 1.12 25.58
CA ARG A 65 9.27 2.26 26.15
C ARG A 65 8.35 3.32 26.76
N ILE A 66 7.21 3.59 26.13
CA ILE A 66 6.31 4.69 26.56
C ILE A 66 5.20 4.15 27.45
N HIS A 67 4.61 3.00 27.09
CA HIS A 67 3.47 2.44 27.82
C HIS A 67 3.86 1.36 28.83
N GLY A 68 5.14 0.96 28.89
CA GLY A 68 5.65 0.00 29.87
C GLY A 68 5.01 -1.39 29.79
N LEU A 69 4.41 -1.74 28.64
CA LEU A 69 3.80 -3.06 28.44
C LEU A 69 4.88 -4.14 28.44
N SER A 70 4.54 -5.34 28.88
CA SER A 70 5.43 -6.50 28.80
C SER A 70 5.59 -6.98 27.35
N LEU A 71 6.70 -7.66 27.07
CA LEU A 71 6.96 -8.21 25.74
C LEU A 71 5.84 -9.15 25.25
N THR A 72 5.26 -9.93 26.16
CA THR A 72 4.14 -10.84 25.87
C THR A 72 2.87 -10.08 25.46
N GLU A 73 2.54 -9.01 26.18
CA GLU A 73 1.38 -8.16 25.85
C GLU A 73 1.58 -7.49 24.49
N VAL A 74 2.77 -6.95 24.23
CA VAL A 74 3.10 -6.33 22.93
C VAL A 74 3.02 -7.34 21.80
N GLY A 75 3.56 -8.56 21.99
CA GLY A 75 3.47 -9.64 21.01
C GLY A 75 2.03 -10.00 20.67
N LEU A 76 1.18 -10.16 21.68
CA LEU A 76 -0.25 -10.45 21.48
C LEU A 76 -0.98 -9.29 20.80
N LEU A 77 -0.73 -8.05 21.21
CA LEU A 77 -1.34 -6.86 20.61
C LEU A 77 -0.96 -6.72 19.13
N LEU A 78 0.32 -6.85 18.78
CA LEU A 78 0.75 -6.73 17.40
C LEU A 78 0.25 -7.89 16.53
N ALA A 79 0.20 -9.11 17.07
CA ALA A 79 -0.34 -10.27 16.36
C ALA A 79 -1.85 -10.14 16.12
N VAL A 80 -2.62 -9.84 17.17
CA VAL A 80 -4.08 -9.79 17.11
C VAL A 80 -4.55 -8.46 16.54
N ALA A 81 -4.27 -7.36 17.22
CA ALA A 81 -4.75 -6.05 16.79
C ALA A 81 -4.06 -5.62 15.49
N GLY A 82 -2.74 -5.76 15.38
CA GLY A 82 -1.99 -5.43 14.15
C GLY A 82 -2.30 -6.35 12.97
N GLY A 83 -2.25 -7.67 13.18
CA GLY A 83 -2.52 -8.65 12.13
C GLY A 83 -3.96 -8.61 11.61
N LEU A 84 -4.97 -8.63 12.50
CA LEU A 84 -6.37 -8.61 12.11
C LEU A 84 -6.76 -7.30 11.44
N SER A 85 -6.31 -6.15 11.97
CA SER A 85 -6.59 -4.85 11.34
C SER A 85 -6.01 -4.76 9.93
N GLY A 86 -4.79 -5.27 9.70
CA GLY A 86 -4.18 -5.32 8.37
C GLY A 86 -4.96 -6.19 7.39
N MET A 87 -5.42 -7.38 7.83
CA MET A 87 -6.28 -8.25 7.04
C MET A 87 -7.62 -7.58 6.70
N ILE A 88 -8.29 -7.01 7.70
CA ILE A 88 -9.57 -6.31 7.53
C ILE A 88 -9.41 -5.12 6.59
N GLY A 89 -8.38 -4.28 6.79
CA GLY A 89 -8.13 -3.11 5.94
C GLY A 89 -7.83 -3.48 4.49
N THR A 90 -7.00 -4.49 4.26
CA THR A 90 -6.68 -4.98 2.91
C THR A 90 -7.93 -5.53 2.21
N PHE A 91 -8.72 -6.34 2.92
CA PHE A 91 -9.96 -6.88 2.39
C PHE A 91 -10.99 -5.78 2.10
N LEU A 92 -11.22 -4.86 3.05
CA LEU A 92 -12.13 -3.73 2.88
C LEU A 92 -11.69 -2.83 1.71
N GLY A 93 -10.38 -2.57 1.58
CA GLY A 93 -9.83 -1.83 0.46
C GLY A 93 -10.22 -2.44 -0.89
N GLY A 94 -9.92 -3.72 -1.07
CA GLY A 94 -10.27 -4.45 -2.29
C GLY A 94 -11.78 -4.50 -2.53
N TYR A 95 -12.55 -4.88 -1.50
CA TYR A 95 -14.01 -4.99 -1.58
C TYR A 95 -14.70 -3.66 -1.93
N LEU A 96 -14.35 -2.58 -1.22
CA LEU A 96 -14.90 -1.25 -1.50
C LEU A 96 -14.43 -0.74 -2.86
N GLY A 97 -13.16 -0.94 -3.19
CA GLY A 97 -12.59 -0.61 -4.49
C GLY A 97 -13.38 -1.26 -5.62
N ASP A 98 -13.53 -2.58 -5.61
CA ASP A 98 -14.25 -3.34 -6.64
C ASP A 98 -15.74 -2.97 -6.70
N ARG A 99 -16.41 -2.88 -5.55
CA ARG A 99 -17.85 -2.58 -5.49
C ARG A 99 -18.17 -1.19 -6.00
N LEU A 100 -17.37 -0.18 -5.64
CA LEU A 100 -17.60 1.21 -6.05
C LEU A 100 -17.08 1.49 -7.47
N ALA A 101 -16.05 0.76 -7.90
CA ALA A 101 -15.48 0.84 -9.25
C ALA A 101 -16.37 0.25 -10.36
N VAL A 102 -17.51 -0.35 -10.01
CA VAL A 102 -18.56 -0.69 -10.99
C VAL A 102 -19.12 0.57 -11.64
N ARG A 103 -19.27 1.67 -10.88
CA ARG A 103 -19.82 2.94 -11.37
C ARG A 103 -18.75 3.90 -11.87
N ASP A 104 -17.63 4.01 -11.14
CA ASP A 104 -16.53 4.89 -11.51
C ASP A 104 -15.18 4.25 -11.11
N LYS A 105 -14.33 3.94 -12.10
CA LYS A 105 -13.01 3.32 -11.89
C LYS A 105 -12.08 4.15 -11.00
N ARG A 106 -12.34 5.45 -10.81
CA ARG A 106 -11.59 6.30 -9.88
C ARG A 106 -11.70 5.86 -8.43
N TRP A 107 -12.72 5.09 -8.06
CA TRP A 107 -12.84 4.54 -6.70
C TRP A 107 -11.70 3.61 -6.30
N TYR A 108 -11.00 2.99 -7.25
CA TYR A 108 -9.76 2.26 -6.95
C TYR A 108 -8.67 3.16 -6.35
N LEU A 109 -8.78 4.48 -6.54
CA LEU A 109 -7.81 5.46 -6.07
C LEU A 109 -8.39 6.34 -4.96
N TRP A 110 -9.70 6.60 -4.97
CA TRP A 110 -10.35 7.34 -3.88
C TRP A 110 -10.47 6.53 -2.59
N VAL A 111 -10.63 5.20 -2.64
CA VAL A 111 -10.61 4.36 -1.44
C VAL A 111 -9.28 4.52 -0.68
N PRO A 112 -8.10 4.29 -1.30
CA PRO A 112 -6.83 4.55 -0.62
C PRO A 112 -6.61 6.00 -0.20
N MET A 113 -7.08 6.97 -1.01
CA MET A 113 -6.99 8.39 -0.67
C MET A 113 -7.70 8.69 0.65
N TRP A 114 -8.96 8.25 0.79
CA TRP A 114 -9.71 8.41 2.03
C TRP A 114 -9.11 7.59 3.17
N GLY A 115 -8.60 6.39 2.89
CA GLY A 115 -7.86 5.58 3.86
C GLY A 115 -6.67 6.34 4.46
N ALA A 116 -5.83 6.96 3.62
CA ALA A 116 -4.69 7.74 4.07
C ALA A 116 -5.09 9.02 4.84
N LEU A 117 -6.16 9.70 4.42
CA LEU A 117 -6.66 10.88 5.13
C LEU A 117 -7.23 10.51 6.51
N LEU A 118 -8.04 9.45 6.57
CA LEU A 118 -8.67 8.98 7.82
C LEU A 118 -7.66 8.33 8.76
N SER A 119 -6.61 7.68 8.26
CA SER A 119 -5.56 7.13 9.12
C SER A 119 -4.82 8.20 9.90
N THR A 120 -4.78 9.44 9.40
CA THR A 120 -4.02 10.55 10.01
C THR A 120 -4.54 10.90 11.42
N PRO A 121 -5.81 11.29 11.64
CA PRO A 121 -6.29 11.60 12.99
C PRO A 121 -6.19 10.40 13.94
N PHE A 122 -6.44 9.18 13.47
CA PHE A 122 -6.25 7.99 14.31
C PHE A 122 -4.78 7.77 14.68
N SER A 123 -3.85 8.02 13.76
CA SER A 123 -2.42 7.89 14.04
C SER A 123 -1.94 8.92 15.07
N LEU A 124 -2.50 10.14 15.06
CA LEU A 124 -2.18 11.15 16.07
C LEU A 124 -2.64 10.71 17.46
N VAL A 125 -3.86 10.17 17.57
CA VAL A 125 -4.35 9.60 18.84
C VAL A 125 -3.49 8.41 19.27
N TYR A 126 -3.12 7.54 18.33
CA TYR A 126 -2.28 6.37 18.58
C TYR A 126 -0.90 6.77 19.15
N TYR A 127 -0.23 7.76 18.57
CA TYR A 127 1.14 8.10 18.98
C TYR A 127 1.21 9.09 20.16
N LEU A 128 0.20 9.92 20.37
CA LEU A 128 0.26 11.01 21.36
C LEU A 128 -0.51 10.71 22.65
N SER A 129 -1.45 9.76 22.65
CA SER A 129 -2.22 9.41 23.85
C SER A 129 -1.37 8.61 24.85
N ASP A 130 -1.53 8.88 26.15
CA ASP A 130 -0.97 8.05 27.22
C ASP A 130 -1.95 6.96 27.71
N ASN A 131 -3.22 7.01 27.27
CA ASN A 131 -4.25 6.02 27.60
C ASN A 131 -4.11 4.76 26.73
N VAL A 132 -3.64 3.66 27.33
CA VAL A 132 -3.32 2.40 26.61
C VAL A 132 -4.51 1.80 25.85
N PRO A 133 -5.71 1.62 26.43
CA PRO A 133 -6.88 1.17 25.67
C PRO A 133 -7.17 2.03 24.43
N LEU A 134 -7.10 3.35 24.56
CA LEU A 134 -7.33 4.28 23.46
C LEU A 134 -6.25 4.15 22.37
N VAL A 135 -4.99 4.00 22.77
CA VAL A 135 -3.84 3.77 21.86
C VAL A 135 -4.05 2.49 21.05
N ILE A 136 -4.49 1.40 21.67
CA ILE A 136 -4.76 0.11 20.99
C ILE A 136 -5.90 0.26 19.98
N CYS A 137 -7.01 0.90 20.36
CA CYS A 137 -8.14 1.14 19.46
C CYS A 137 -7.74 2.05 18.28
N ALA A 138 -6.97 3.11 18.56
CA ALA A 138 -6.47 4.03 17.55
C ALA A 138 -5.47 3.35 16.60
N GLN A 139 -4.59 2.50 17.11
CA GLN A 139 -3.68 1.67 16.31
C GLN A 139 -4.47 0.75 15.36
N PHE A 140 -5.49 0.06 15.87
CA PHE A 140 -6.33 -0.79 15.04
C PHE A 140 -6.97 0.00 13.89
N MET A 141 -7.59 1.15 14.18
CA MET A 141 -8.24 1.97 13.15
C MET A 141 -7.25 2.58 12.17
N THR A 142 -6.07 3.01 12.65
CA THR A 142 -4.98 3.49 11.81
C THR A 142 -4.55 2.42 10.81
N THR A 143 -4.31 1.20 11.27
CA THR A 143 -3.89 0.08 10.41
C THR A 143 -4.99 -0.33 9.43
N VAL A 144 -6.26 -0.41 9.86
CA VAL A 144 -7.38 -0.69 8.94
C VAL A 144 -7.42 0.32 7.80
N CYS A 145 -7.37 1.62 8.13
CA CYS A 145 -7.46 2.69 7.13
C CYS A 145 -6.23 2.69 6.20
N PHE A 146 -5.04 2.52 6.76
CA PHE A 146 -3.79 2.44 6.03
C PHE A 146 -3.77 1.27 5.05
N SER A 147 -4.12 0.06 5.48
CA SER A 147 -4.01 -1.15 4.65
C SER A 147 -4.99 -1.21 3.46
N THR A 148 -5.90 -0.24 3.32
CA THR A 148 -6.87 -0.21 2.21
C THR A 148 -6.24 -0.03 0.83
N PHE A 149 -4.99 0.43 0.71
CA PHE A 149 -4.43 0.82 -0.59
C PHE A 149 -4.01 -0.35 -1.48
N LEU A 150 -3.57 -1.46 -0.90
CA LEU A 150 -2.81 -2.46 -1.65
C LEU A 150 -3.64 -3.13 -2.75
N GLY A 151 -4.84 -3.63 -2.40
CA GLY A 151 -5.73 -4.30 -3.34
C GLY A 151 -6.17 -3.41 -4.51
N PRO A 152 -6.77 -2.23 -4.24
CA PRO A 152 -7.19 -1.29 -5.28
C PRO A 152 -6.06 -0.84 -6.21
N CYS A 153 -4.87 -0.55 -5.67
CA CYS A 153 -3.72 -0.13 -6.47
C CYS A 153 -3.21 -1.24 -7.39
N LEU A 154 -3.20 -2.50 -6.93
CA LEU A 154 -2.85 -3.64 -7.78
C LEU A 154 -3.90 -3.86 -8.87
N ALA A 155 -5.19 -3.83 -8.50
CA ALA A 155 -6.29 -4.02 -9.44
C ALA A 155 -6.25 -3.00 -10.58
N ILE A 156 -6.16 -1.70 -10.26
CA ILE A 156 -6.13 -0.65 -11.29
C ILE A 156 -4.86 -0.73 -12.14
N SER A 157 -3.70 -1.04 -11.54
CA SER A 157 -2.46 -1.21 -12.30
C SER A 157 -2.55 -2.38 -13.29
N HIS A 158 -3.20 -3.48 -12.91
CA HIS A 158 -3.39 -4.64 -13.78
C HIS A 158 -4.42 -4.41 -14.89
N THR A 159 -5.33 -3.45 -14.73
CA THR A 159 -6.27 -3.06 -15.78
C THR A 159 -5.66 -2.16 -16.85
N LEU A 160 -4.55 -1.47 -16.55
CA LEU A 160 -3.85 -0.61 -17.52
C LEU A 160 -2.99 -1.39 -18.53
N VAL A 161 -2.71 -2.66 -18.25
CA VAL A 161 -1.73 -3.44 -19.00
C VAL A 161 -2.31 -4.74 -19.54
N HIS A 162 -1.64 -5.27 -20.58
CA HIS A 162 -1.94 -6.59 -21.11
C HIS A 162 -1.72 -7.68 -20.04
N PRO A 163 -2.51 -8.77 -19.99
CA PRO A 163 -2.34 -9.85 -19.02
C PRO A 163 -0.90 -10.38 -18.87
N ALA A 164 -0.16 -10.46 -19.98
CA ALA A 164 1.25 -10.89 -19.99
C ALA A 164 2.21 -9.98 -19.19
N MET A 165 1.83 -8.72 -18.93
CA MET A 165 2.65 -7.72 -18.24
C MET A 165 2.29 -7.59 -16.74
N ARG A 166 1.20 -8.22 -16.28
CA ARG A 166 0.68 -8.05 -14.91
C ARG A 166 1.67 -8.49 -13.83
N ALA A 167 2.38 -9.59 -14.05
CA ALA A 167 3.38 -10.09 -13.11
C ALA A 167 4.51 -9.06 -12.90
N PHE A 168 5.07 -8.53 -14.00
CA PHE A 168 6.11 -7.51 -13.91
C PHE A 168 5.57 -6.17 -13.36
N THR A 169 4.32 -5.82 -13.68
CA THR A 169 3.65 -4.63 -13.13
C THR A 169 3.57 -4.69 -11.60
N SER A 170 3.16 -5.83 -11.04
CA SER A 170 3.22 -6.05 -9.59
C SER A 170 4.63 -5.95 -9.06
N ALA A 171 5.60 -6.58 -9.73
CA ALA A 171 7.01 -6.55 -9.30
C ALA A 171 7.55 -5.12 -9.22
N VAL A 172 7.24 -4.27 -10.20
CA VAL A 172 7.63 -2.86 -10.21
C VAL A 172 6.95 -2.09 -9.09
N LEU A 173 5.65 -2.29 -8.91
CA LEU A 173 4.91 -1.63 -7.82
C LEU A 173 5.50 -2.01 -6.46
N PHE A 174 5.70 -3.31 -6.20
CA PHE A 174 6.30 -3.83 -4.97
C PHE A 174 7.75 -3.38 -4.80
N PHE A 175 8.54 -3.32 -5.88
CA PHE A 175 9.90 -2.81 -5.83
C PHE A 175 9.92 -1.36 -5.35
N VAL A 176 9.12 -0.49 -5.96
CA VAL A 176 9.07 0.94 -5.62
C VAL A 176 8.55 1.15 -4.19
N LEU A 177 7.46 0.49 -3.81
CA LEU A 177 6.88 0.68 -2.46
C LEU A 177 7.78 0.12 -1.35
N ASN A 178 8.50 -1.00 -1.59
CA ASN A 178 9.41 -1.55 -0.59
C ASN A 178 10.74 -0.78 -0.54
N LEU A 179 11.33 -0.43 -1.68
CA LEU A 179 12.60 0.28 -1.73
C LEU A 179 12.52 1.64 -1.03
N ILE A 180 11.48 2.42 -1.33
CA ILE A 180 11.29 3.73 -0.71
C ILE A 180 10.66 3.58 0.67
N GLY A 181 9.56 2.83 0.77
CA GLY A 181 8.79 2.78 2.00
C GLY A 181 9.49 2.03 3.14
N LEU A 182 9.84 0.76 2.91
CA LEU A 182 10.52 -0.07 3.91
C LEU A 182 12.01 0.28 4.02
N GLY A 183 12.65 0.71 2.93
CA GLY A 183 14.05 1.10 2.93
C GLY A 183 14.31 2.43 3.66
N LEU A 184 13.52 3.47 3.38
CA LEU A 184 13.77 4.82 3.92
C LEU A 184 12.90 5.20 5.10
N GLY A 185 11.70 4.60 5.24
CA GLY A 185 10.76 4.96 6.30
C GLY A 185 11.33 4.76 7.71
N PRO A 186 11.70 3.51 8.10
CA PRO A 186 12.20 3.24 9.45
C PRO A 186 13.52 3.94 9.74
N LEU A 187 14.39 4.07 8.74
CA LEU A 187 15.63 4.84 8.84
C LEU A 187 15.34 6.30 9.20
N SER A 188 14.37 6.93 8.51
CA SER A 188 13.97 8.31 8.78
C SER A 188 13.39 8.46 10.18
N THR A 189 12.53 7.54 10.61
CA THR A 189 11.99 7.55 11.99
C THR A 189 13.10 7.45 13.03
N GLY A 190 14.08 6.56 12.82
CA GLY A 190 15.23 6.41 13.72
C GLY A 190 16.06 7.70 13.79
N LEU A 191 16.46 8.25 12.65
CA LEU A 191 17.25 9.49 12.59
C LEU A 191 16.53 10.68 13.23
N ILE A 192 15.23 10.84 12.97
CA ILE A 192 14.43 11.90 13.58
C ILE A 192 14.31 11.67 15.10
N SER A 193 14.11 10.42 15.54
CA SER A 193 14.07 10.09 16.97
C SER A 193 15.39 10.41 17.66
N ASP A 194 16.52 10.04 17.06
CA ASP A 194 17.85 10.30 17.63
C ASP A 194 18.14 11.81 17.69
N ALA A 195 17.74 12.57 16.67
CA ALA A 195 17.86 14.02 16.64
C ALA A 195 16.99 14.71 17.71
N LEU A 196 15.81 14.15 18.02
CA LEU A 196 14.90 14.66 19.04
C LEU A 196 15.23 14.16 20.46
N ALA A 197 16.05 13.13 20.60
CA ALA A 197 16.38 12.51 21.89
C ALA A 197 16.96 13.47 22.94
N PRO A 198 17.85 14.44 22.60
CA PRO A 198 18.41 15.37 23.58
C PRO A 198 17.36 16.26 24.27
N GLU A 199 16.28 16.60 23.57
CA GLU A 199 15.23 17.49 24.07
C GLU A 199 14.03 16.72 24.63
N TYR A 200 13.63 15.63 23.99
CA TYR A 200 12.39 14.91 24.30
C TYR A 200 12.59 13.55 24.98
N GLY A 201 13.84 13.09 25.14
CA GLY A 201 14.16 11.84 25.83
C GLY A 201 13.40 10.63 25.26
N VAL A 202 12.69 9.90 26.11
CA VAL A 202 11.88 8.72 25.71
C VAL A 202 10.76 9.08 24.73
N ASN A 203 10.29 10.33 24.73
CA ASN A 203 9.20 10.79 23.86
C ASN A 203 9.64 11.14 22.44
N SER A 204 10.95 11.26 22.20
CA SER A 204 11.50 11.51 20.87
C SER A 204 10.94 10.56 19.81
N LEU A 205 10.79 9.29 20.16
CA LEU A 205 10.27 8.26 19.26
C LEU A 205 8.83 8.53 18.82
N ARG A 206 7.92 8.88 19.74
CA ARG A 206 6.52 9.16 19.36
C ARG A 206 6.41 10.38 18.46
N TYR A 207 7.21 11.41 18.69
CA TYR A 207 7.23 12.60 17.82
C TYR A 207 7.83 12.29 16.44
N ALA A 208 8.87 11.46 16.38
CA ALA A 208 9.40 10.98 15.10
C ALA A 208 8.36 10.17 14.31
N MET A 209 7.62 9.28 14.98
CA MET A 209 6.54 8.49 14.37
C MET A 209 5.42 9.39 13.82
N VAL A 210 5.04 10.46 14.55
CA VAL A 210 4.08 11.46 14.05
C VAL A 210 4.63 12.20 12.82
N ALA A 211 5.88 12.66 12.85
CA ALA A 211 6.46 13.39 11.73
C ALA A 211 6.47 12.53 10.44
N VAL A 212 6.88 11.26 10.57
CA VAL A 212 6.91 10.31 9.44
C VAL A 212 5.51 9.91 8.98
N SER A 213 4.55 9.72 9.90
CA SER A 213 3.17 9.39 9.51
C SER A 213 2.49 10.53 8.75
N LEU A 214 2.75 11.79 9.12
CA LEU A 214 2.23 12.97 8.41
C LEU A 214 2.78 13.09 6.98
N ILE A 215 4.05 12.71 6.75
CA ILE A 215 4.59 12.59 5.39
C ILE A 215 3.80 11.53 4.61
N GLY A 216 3.46 10.41 5.26
CA GLY A 216 2.61 9.37 4.69
C GLY A 216 1.26 9.88 4.18
N THR A 217 0.66 10.88 4.84
CA THR A 217 -0.61 11.50 4.43
C THR A 217 -0.52 12.15 3.04
N LEU A 218 0.68 12.56 2.59
CA LEU A 218 0.87 13.11 1.23
C LEU A 218 0.58 12.09 0.13
N SER A 219 0.52 10.79 0.44
CA SER A 219 0.04 9.76 -0.48
C SER A 219 -1.39 10.02 -0.96
N ALA A 220 -2.24 10.64 -0.15
CA ALA A 220 -3.60 11.01 -0.54
C ALA A 220 -3.59 11.96 -1.75
N VAL A 221 -2.66 12.92 -1.79
CA VAL A 221 -2.50 13.83 -2.93
C VAL A 221 -2.09 13.05 -4.18
N MET A 222 -1.20 12.07 -4.05
CA MET A 222 -0.77 11.25 -5.18
C MET A 222 -1.89 10.35 -5.70
N PHE A 223 -2.68 9.73 -4.82
CA PHE A 223 -3.85 8.95 -5.21
C PHE A 223 -4.94 9.82 -5.86
N TYR A 224 -5.15 11.03 -5.35
CA TYR A 224 -6.02 12.01 -5.99
C TYR A 224 -5.52 12.37 -7.39
N MET A 225 -4.22 12.66 -7.54
CA MET A 225 -3.62 12.96 -8.85
C MET A 225 -3.74 11.78 -9.81
N ALA A 226 -3.49 10.55 -9.35
CA ALA A 226 -3.71 9.34 -10.14
C ALA A 226 -5.17 9.25 -10.65
N SER A 227 -6.15 9.58 -9.80
CA SER A 227 -7.58 9.54 -10.15
C SER A 227 -7.97 10.51 -11.26
N ARG A 228 -7.21 11.60 -11.43
CA ARG A 228 -7.43 12.55 -12.52
C ARG A 228 -7.02 11.99 -13.89
N TYR A 229 -5.99 11.13 -13.93
CA TYR A 229 -5.46 10.57 -15.18
C TYR A 229 -5.99 9.18 -15.51
N VAL A 230 -6.48 8.42 -14.52
CA VAL A 230 -6.81 7.00 -14.69
C VAL A 230 -7.85 6.73 -15.78
N LEU A 231 -8.88 7.58 -15.91
CA LEU A 231 -9.91 7.36 -16.93
C LEU A 231 -9.40 7.60 -18.35
N ASP A 232 -8.45 8.51 -18.53
CA ASP A 232 -7.85 8.79 -19.83
C ASP A 232 -6.82 7.72 -20.20
N ASP A 233 -6.05 7.25 -19.21
CA ASP A 233 -5.12 6.14 -19.41
C ASP A 233 -5.86 4.82 -19.74
N LEU A 234 -7.01 4.56 -19.12
CA LEU A 234 -7.86 3.39 -19.43
C LEU A 234 -8.49 3.42 -20.83
N LYS A 235 -8.63 4.60 -21.45
CA LYS A 235 -9.13 4.72 -22.84
C LYS A 235 -8.04 4.45 -23.86
N ARG A 236 -6.76 4.48 -23.47
CA ARG A 236 -5.66 4.22 -24.40
C ARG A 236 -5.71 2.75 -24.84
N PRO A 237 -5.41 2.46 -26.11
CA PRO A 237 -5.32 1.08 -26.56
C PRO A 237 -4.24 0.36 -25.75
N VAL A 238 -4.60 -0.80 -25.19
CA VAL A 238 -3.65 -1.63 -24.45
C VAL A 238 -2.54 -2.05 -25.43
N VAL A 239 -1.34 -1.52 -25.21
CA VAL A 239 -0.18 -1.83 -26.05
C VAL A 239 0.15 -3.31 -25.87
N ALA A 240 -0.06 -4.09 -26.93
CA ALA A 240 0.40 -5.46 -26.99
C ALA A 240 1.94 -5.49 -26.99
N PRO A 241 2.58 -6.54 -26.47
CA PRO A 241 4.02 -6.73 -26.61
C PRO A 241 4.43 -6.57 -28.09
N THR A 242 5.21 -5.54 -28.41
CA THR A 242 5.76 -5.36 -29.76
C THR A 242 6.84 -6.42 -30.00
N ALA A 243 6.77 -7.08 -31.16
CA ALA A 243 7.83 -7.99 -31.62
C ALA A 243 9.03 -7.16 -32.11
N ALA A 244 9.98 -6.85 -31.24
CA ALA A 244 11.31 -6.31 -31.54
C ALA A 244 12.14 -6.45 -30.24
N ASP A 245 13.31 -7.08 -30.17
CA ASP A 245 14.40 -7.20 -31.12
C ASP A 245 14.88 -8.66 -31.23
N ALA A 246 15.01 -9.16 -32.47
CA ALA A 246 15.77 -10.36 -32.82
C ALA A 246 17.22 -9.97 -33.15
#